data_AF-A0A211Z9T0-F1
#
_entry.id   AF-A0A211Z9T0-F1
#
_cell.length_a   1.000
_cell.length_b   1.000
_cell.length_c   1.000
_cell.angle_alpha   90.00
_cell.angle_beta   90.00
_cell.angle_gamma   90.00
#
_symmetry.space_group_name_H-M   'P 1'
#
loop_
_entity.id
_entity.type
_entity.pdbx_description
1 polymer ?
#
loop_
_entity_poly.entity_id
_entity_poly.type
_entity_poly.pdbx_seq_one_letter_code
_entity_poly.pdbx_strand_id
1 'polypeptide(L)'
;MTTAEQADENAATALVPTDRGERRTRRWCLWGLLLALPATFLITARSDLEDWWQSQELFEVGVSAGGEARFAGADWTLETVEVLPLKDSGWPRVQRQGTPVRVRFRVTVREPGIDQLWQRCRVALEDDQGRRWSGGGFGGPRSTEGTMTCGAATLEPRAPGTVLRIEQDFTVPHDVAGKVEPTVSMDGERPRYLRFHLDSM
;
A
#
# COMPACT_ATOMS: atom_id res chain seq x y z
N MET A 1 -16.45 15.51 -95.92
CA MET A 1 -15.88 16.39 -94.88
C MET A 1 -16.29 15.77 -93.57
N THR A 2 -15.41 14.92 -93.04
CA THR A 2 -15.80 13.92 -92.04
C THR A 2 -14.62 13.72 -91.08
N THR A 3 -14.94 13.78 -89.78
CA THR A 3 -14.25 13.15 -88.65
C THR A 3 -12.83 13.61 -88.33
N ALA A 4 -12.73 14.68 -87.53
CA ALA A 4 -11.56 15.01 -86.72
C ALA A 4 -11.97 15.28 -85.26
N GLU A 5 -12.95 14.52 -84.74
CA GLU A 5 -13.53 14.72 -83.41
C GLU A 5 -13.68 13.37 -82.72
N GLN A 6 -12.56 12.70 -82.40
CA GLN A 6 -12.61 11.40 -81.73
C GLN A 6 -11.31 10.98 -81.01
N ALA A 7 -10.40 11.91 -80.69
CA ALA A 7 -9.08 11.54 -80.17
C ALA A 7 -8.83 11.84 -78.68
N ASP A 8 -9.64 12.64 -77.97
CA ASP A 8 -9.22 13.12 -76.63
C ASP A 8 -10.24 12.94 -75.49
N GLU A 9 -11.28 12.14 -75.68
CA GLU A 9 -12.22 11.78 -74.60
C GLU A 9 -11.77 10.57 -73.74
N ASN A 10 -10.60 9.98 -74.03
CA ASN A 10 -10.12 8.79 -73.32
C ASN A 10 -9.13 9.07 -72.19
N ALA A 11 -8.79 10.33 -71.89
CA ALA A 11 -7.88 10.70 -70.80
C ALA A 11 -8.48 10.56 -69.39
N ALA A 12 -9.76 10.21 -69.26
CA ALA A 12 -10.45 10.05 -67.98
C ALA A 12 -10.61 8.59 -67.53
N THR A 13 -9.78 7.66 -68.01
CA THR A 13 -9.86 6.26 -67.58
C THR A 13 -8.87 5.97 -66.44
N ALA A 14 -9.43 5.98 -65.23
CA ALA A 14 -9.02 5.15 -64.11
C ALA A 14 -7.61 5.34 -63.53
N LEU A 15 -7.46 6.34 -62.65
CA LEU A 15 -6.73 6.10 -61.40
C LEU A 15 -7.60 5.24 -60.49
N VAL A 16 -7.86 3.99 -60.88
CA VAL A 16 -8.30 2.97 -59.91
C VAL A 16 -7.01 2.49 -59.25
N PRO A 17 -6.77 2.76 -57.96
CA PRO A 17 -5.60 2.21 -57.28
C PRO A 17 -5.79 0.69 -57.23
N THR A 18 -5.16 -0.02 -58.16
CA THR A 18 -5.09 -1.48 -58.18
C THR A 18 -3.99 -1.94 -57.25
N ASP A 19 -4.05 -1.60 -55.97
CA ASP A 19 -3.13 -2.19 -55.00
C ASP A 19 -3.88 -3.06 -54.00
N ARG A 20 -4.17 -4.29 -54.45
CA ARG A 20 -4.66 -5.36 -53.57
C ARG A 20 -3.65 -5.66 -52.44
N GLY A 21 -2.35 -5.40 -52.67
CA GLY A 21 -1.30 -5.51 -51.68
C GLY A 21 -1.46 -4.48 -50.57
N GLU A 22 -1.63 -3.21 -50.91
CA GLU A 22 -1.85 -2.12 -49.95
C GLU A 22 -3.09 -2.36 -49.07
N ARG A 23 -4.20 -2.82 -49.67
CA ARG A 23 -5.43 -3.18 -48.92
C ARG A 23 -5.23 -4.37 -47.99
N ARG A 24 -4.43 -5.37 -48.40
CA ARG A 24 -4.10 -6.54 -47.58
C ARG A 24 -3.21 -6.12 -46.40
N THR A 25 -2.16 -5.35 -46.64
CA THR A 25 -1.26 -4.82 -45.60
C THR A 25 -2.02 -3.95 -44.60
N ARG A 26 -2.89 -3.04 -45.06
CA ARG A 26 -3.74 -2.23 -44.18
C ARG A 26 -4.64 -3.09 -43.29
N ARG A 27 -5.22 -4.17 -43.81
CA ARG A 27 -6.03 -5.11 -43.01
C ARG A 27 -5.19 -5.85 -41.96
N TRP A 28 -3.99 -6.30 -42.31
CA TRP A 28 -3.08 -6.91 -41.33
C TRP A 28 -2.65 -5.93 -40.25
N CYS A 29 -2.37 -4.67 -40.58
CA CYS A 29 -2.09 -3.64 -39.57
C CYS A 29 -3.29 -3.38 -38.65
N LEU A 30 -4.51 -3.34 -39.19
CA LEU A 30 -5.73 -3.17 -38.39
C LEU A 30 -5.99 -4.36 -37.47
N TRP A 31 -5.81 -5.59 -37.96
CA TRP A 31 -5.89 -6.79 -37.12
C TRP A 31 -4.79 -6.84 -36.08
N GLY A 32 -3.58 -6.45 -36.47
CA GLY A 32 -2.44 -6.29 -35.56
C GLY A 32 -2.77 -5.30 -34.44
N LEU A 33 -3.39 -4.17 -34.76
CA LEU A 33 -3.81 -3.18 -33.76
C LEU A 33 -4.92 -3.72 -32.84
N LEU A 34 -5.92 -4.40 -33.40
CA LEU A 34 -7.01 -5.02 -32.63
C LEU A 34 -6.51 -6.10 -31.67
N LEU A 35 -5.39 -6.76 -31.97
CA LEU A 35 -4.75 -7.73 -31.08
C LEU A 35 -3.76 -7.08 -30.13
N ALA A 36 -2.99 -6.09 -30.60
CA ALA A 36 -1.98 -5.41 -29.80
C ALA A 36 -2.60 -4.63 -28.64
N LEU A 37 -3.69 -3.90 -28.87
CA LEU A 37 -4.35 -3.10 -27.82
C LEU A 37 -4.82 -3.93 -26.61
N PRO A 38 -5.61 -5.01 -26.77
CA PRO A 38 -6.01 -5.84 -25.64
C PRO A 38 -4.82 -6.60 -25.04
N ALA A 39 -3.82 -6.99 -25.84
CA ALA A 39 -2.63 -7.65 -25.31
C ALA A 39 -1.83 -6.71 -24.40
N THR A 40 -1.59 -5.46 -24.82
CA THR A 40 -0.92 -4.47 -23.97
C THR A 40 -1.74 -4.16 -22.73
N PHE A 41 -3.06 -4.01 -22.86
CA PHE A 41 -3.95 -3.79 -21.73
C PHE A 41 -3.92 -4.94 -20.72
N LEU A 42 -3.94 -6.19 -21.20
CA LEU A 42 -3.87 -7.37 -20.32
C LEU A 42 -2.53 -7.47 -19.58
N ILE A 43 -1.42 -7.10 -20.25
CA ILE A 43 -0.10 -7.10 -19.63
C ILE A 43 -0.04 -6.04 -18.52
N THR A 44 -0.47 -4.80 -18.80
CA THR A 44 -0.46 -3.73 -17.80
C THR A 44 -1.46 -3.98 -16.68
N ALA A 45 -2.68 -4.43 -17.01
CA ALA A 45 -3.69 -4.74 -16.00
C ALA A 45 -3.24 -5.86 -15.06
N ARG A 46 -2.46 -6.83 -15.55
CA ARG A 46 -1.91 -7.89 -14.70
C ARG A 46 -0.86 -7.35 -13.73
N SER A 47 0.09 -6.54 -14.20
CA SER A 47 1.09 -5.94 -13.31
C SER A 47 0.45 -5.01 -12.29
N ASP A 48 -0.52 -4.19 -12.72
CA ASP A 48 -1.24 -3.28 -11.85
C ASP A 48 -2.05 -4.02 -10.79
N LEU A 49 -2.65 -5.16 -11.17
CA LEU A 49 -3.40 -6.00 -10.24
C LEU A 49 -2.47 -6.70 -9.23
N GLU A 50 -1.30 -7.15 -9.67
CA GLU A 50 -0.30 -7.76 -8.80
C GLU A 50 0.28 -6.74 -7.81
N ASP A 51 0.64 -5.54 -8.28
CA ASP A 51 1.10 -4.44 -7.44
C ASP A 51 0.00 -3.98 -6.47
N TRP A 52 -1.24 -3.90 -6.95
CA TRP A 52 -2.39 -3.61 -6.10
C TRP A 52 -2.52 -4.67 -5.01
N TRP A 53 -2.51 -5.96 -5.37
CA TRP A 53 -2.63 -7.06 -4.43
C TRP A 53 -1.53 -7.03 -3.36
N GLN A 54 -0.28 -6.82 -3.77
CA GLN A 54 0.88 -6.70 -2.89
C GLN A 54 0.85 -5.43 -2.03
N SER A 55 0.06 -4.41 -2.40
CA SER A 55 -0.10 -3.20 -1.60
C SER A 55 -1.19 -3.29 -0.53
N GLN A 56 -2.09 -4.27 -0.63
CA GLN A 56 -3.25 -4.40 0.27
C GLN A 56 -2.93 -5.17 1.56
N GLU A 57 -3.69 -4.87 2.61
CA GLU A 57 -3.65 -5.57 3.91
C GLU A 57 -4.86 -6.50 3.98
N LEU A 58 -4.76 -7.68 3.35
CA LEU A 58 -5.91 -8.57 3.11
C LEU A 58 -6.02 -9.71 4.12
N PHE A 59 -4.89 -10.26 4.57
CA PHE A 59 -4.88 -11.47 5.38
C PHE A 59 -4.34 -11.19 6.77
N GLU A 60 -5.21 -11.35 7.75
CA GLU A 60 -4.87 -11.18 9.15
C GLU A 60 -3.99 -12.34 9.65
N VAL A 61 -2.95 -11.99 10.38
CA VAL A 61 -2.17 -12.87 11.22
C VAL A 61 -2.40 -12.42 12.67
N GLY A 62 -3.35 -13.07 13.32
CA GLY A 62 -3.75 -12.75 14.69
C GLY A 62 -2.67 -13.15 15.70
N VAL A 63 -2.38 -12.26 16.64
CA VAL A 63 -1.46 -12.47 17.76
C VAL A 63 -2.25 -12.30 19.05
N SER A 64 -2.22 -13.33 19.91
CA SER A 64 -2.88 -13.26 21.22
C SER A 64 -2.24 -12.19 22.11
N ALA A 65 -2.97 -11.72 23.12
CA ALA A 65 -2.44 -10.80 24.11
C ALA A 65 -1.16 -11.34 24.77
N GLY A 66 -0.14 -10.48 24.89
CA GLY A 66 1.18 -10.85 25.39
C GLY A 66 1.97 -11.83 24.51
N GLY A 67 1.41 -12.21 23.35
CA GLY A 67 2.04 -13.10 22.38
C GLY A 67 3.15 -12.42 21.59
N GLU A 68 3.98 -13.25 20.97
CA GLU A 68 5.04 -12.85 20.06
C GLU A 68 4.77 -13.47 18.69
N ALA A 69 5.00 -12.72 17.62
CA ALA A 69 4.87 -13.20 16.25
C ALA A 69 6.08 -12.82 15.40
N ARG A 70 6.61 -13.80 14.66
CA ARG A 70 7.61 -13.57 13.62
C ARG A 70 6.95 -12.92 12.42
N PHE A 71 7.42 -11.75 12.03
CA PHE A 71 6.91 -10.99 10.89
C PHE A 71 7.99 -10.08 10.30
N ALA A 72 8.19 -10.18 8.99
CA ALA A 72 9.14 -9.40 8.20
C ALA A 72 10.56 -9.44 8.76
N GLY A 73 11.05 -10.64 9.08
CA GLY A 73 12.41 -10.83 9.58
C GLY A 73 12.64 -10.42 11.04
N ALA A 74 11.58 -10.13 11.81
CA ALA A 74 11.69 -9.80 13.23
C ALA A 74 10.60 -10.44 14.09
N ASP A 75 10.85 -10.57 15.38
CA ASP A 75 9.83 -10.97 16.35
C ASP A 75 9.17 -9.74 16.94
N TRP A 76 7.85 -9.65 16.80
CA TRP A 76 7.03 -8.54 17.25
C TRP A 76 6.24 -8.92 18.47
N THR A 77 6.31 -8.08 19.50
CA THR A 77 5.56 -8.22 20.74
C THR A 77 4.92 -6.88 21.09
N LEU A 78 3.60 -6.89 21.33
CA LEU A 78 2.90 -5.73 21.83
C LEU A 78 3.26 -5.52 23.31
N GLU A 79 3.86 -4.37 23.64
CA GLU A 79 4.19 -4.02 25.02
C GLU A 79 3.00 -3.34 25.70
N THR A 80 2.48 -2.26 25.11
CA THR A 80 1.38 -1.50 25.70
C THR A 80 0.48 -0.85 24.65
N VAL A 81 -0.80 -0.71 25.01
CA VAL A 81 -1.77 0.19 24.37
C VAL A 81 -2.27 1.12 25.47
N GLU A 82 -1.81 2.36 25.44
CA GLU A 82 -2.05 3.36 26.47
C GLU A 82 -3.02 4.42 25.97
N VAL A 83 -4.18 4.51 26.62
CA VAL A 83 -5.09 5.65 26.47
C VAL A 83 -4.54 6.78 27.34
N LEU A 84 -4.05 7.85 26.70
CA LEU A 84 -3.40 8.94 27.42
C LEU A 84 -4.43 9.95 27.93
N PRO A 85 -4.31 10.42 29.17
CA PRO A 85 -5.07 11.58 29.62
C PRO A 85 -4.72 12.80 28.77
N LEU A 86 -5.71 13.61 28.39
CA LEU A 86 -5.48 14.81 27.56
C LEU A 86 -4.42 15.75 28.15
N LYS A 87 -4.33 15.82 29.49
CA LYS A 87 -3.33 16.65 30.19
C LYS A 87 -1.89 16.17 29.98
N ASP A 88 -1.69 14.86 29.90
CA ASP A 88 -0.35 14.23 29.86
C ASP A 88 0.08 13.92 28.42
N SER A 89 -0.88 13.89 27.49
CA SER A 89 -0.63 13.66 26.06
C SER A 89 0.10 14.78 25.33
N GLY A 90 0.24 15.98 25.92
CA GLY A 90 0.78 17.17 25.22
C GLY A 90 -0.08 17.64 24.04
N TRP A 91 -1.30 17.10 23.90
CA TRP A 91 -2.18 17.34 22.78
C TRP A 91 -2.82 18.74 22.86
N PRO A 92 -2.83 19.54 21.78
CA PRO A 92 -3.37 20.90 21.82
C PRO A 92 -4.85 20.90 22.23
N ARG A 93 -5.22 21.75 23.19
CA ARG A 93 -6.61 21.86 23.69
C ARG A 93 -7.66 22.20 22.63
N VAL A 94 -7.24 22.57 21.41
CA VAL A 94 -8.10 22.88 20.26
C VAL A 94 -8.57 21.61 19.54
N GLN A 95 -7.90 20.47 19.70
CA GLN A 95 -8.18 19.21 19.01
C GLN A 95 -9.08 18.25 19.81
N ARG A 96 -10.05 18.75 20.59
CA ARG A 96 -10.88 17.95 21.54
C ARG A 96 -11.80 16.88 20.93
N GLN A 97 -11.65 16.52 19.65
CA GLN A 97 -12.55 15.59 18.96
C GLN A 97 -12.06 14.13 19.00
N GLY A 98 -11.19 13.77 19.94
CA GLY A 98 -10.74 12.40 20.09
C GLY A 98 -10.01 12.12 21.40
N THR A 99 -9.60 10.88 21.55
CA THR A 99 -8.77 10.38 22.64
C THR A 99 -7.39 10.04 22.08
N PRO A 100 -6.31 10.58 22.66
CA PRO A 100 -4.96 10.19 22.28
C PRO A 100 -4.67 8.76 22.77
N VAL A 101 -4.22 7.91 21.85
CA VAL A 101 -3.82 6.53 22.12
C VAL A 101 -2.39 6.34 21.67
N ARG A 102 -1.57 5.71 22.51
CA ARG A 102 -0.18 5.41 22.24
C ARG A 102 0.03 3.91 22.28
N VAL A 103 0.66 3.39 21.23
CA VAL A 103 0.98 1.96 21.12
C VAL A 103 2.48 1.79 21.16
N ARG A 104 2.95 0.81 21.92
CA ARG A 104 4.36 0.41 21.96
C ARG A 104 4.54 -1.05 21.61
N PHE A 105 5.54 -1.31 20.78
CA PHE A 105 6.00 -2.65 20.45
C PHE A 105 7.45 -2.82 20.85
N ARG A 106 7.78 -4.02 21.30
CA ARG A 106 9.14 -4.53 21.33
C ARG A 106 9.36 -5.36 20.08
N VAL A 107 10.41 -5.05 19.35
CA VAL A 107 10.74 -5.79 18.13
C VAL A 107 12.18 -6.28 18.20
N THR A 108 12.39 -7.58 18.04
CA THR A 108 13.72 -8.18 18.00
C THR A 108 14.06 -8.58 16.59
N VAL A 109 15.06 -7.94 16.00
CA VAL A 109 15.51 -8.24 14.63
C VAL A 109 16.10 -9.65 14.60
N ARG A 110 15.61 -10.51 13.69
CA ARG A 110 16.12 -11.89 13.53
C ARG A 110 16.86 -12.09 12.23
N GLU A 111 16.48 -11.34 11.20
CA GLU A 111 17.05 -11.41 9.87
C GLU A 111 17.62 -10.03 9.46
N PRO A 112 18.69 -10.00 8.66
CA PRO A 112 19.18 -8.76 8.08
C PRO A 112 18.20 -8.20 7.02
N GLY A 113 18.41 -6.97 6.57
CA GLY A 113 17.64 -6.38 5.47
C GLY A 113 16.27 -5.83 5.87
N ILE A 114 16.05 -5.55 7.17
CA ILE A 114 14.79 -4.97 7.63
C ILE A 114 14.51 -3.59 6.99
N ASP A 115 15.53 -2.85 6.57
CA ASP A 115 15.41 -1.58 5.85
C ASP A 115 14.64 -1.73 4.51
N GLN A 116 14.71 -2.91 3.90
CA GLN A 116 13.98 -3.26 2.69
C GLN A 116 12.65 -3.94 2.99
N LEU A 117 12.65 -4.93 3.91
CA LEU A 117 11.43 -5.67 4.26
C LEU A 117 10.36 -4.77 4.90
N TRP A 118 10.78 -3.76 5.66
CA TRP A 118 9.87 -2.89 6.39
C TRP A 118 9.49 -1.63 5.59
N GLN A 119 9.80 -1.58 4.30
CA GLN A 119 9.35 -0.48 3.45
C GLN A 119 7.83 -0.30 3.58
N ARG A 120 7.42 0.98 3.59
CA ARG A 120 6.03 1.41 3.83
C ARG A 120 5.42 0.78 5.09
N CYS A 121 6.23 0.59 6.14
CA CYS A 121 5.72 0.12 7.42
C CYS A 121 4.60 1.03 7.92
N ARG A 122 3.47 0.41 8.22
CA ARG A 122 2.27 1.06 8.72
C ARG A 122 1.87 0.36 10.01
N VAL A 123 1.80 1.16 11.07
CA VAL A 123 1.08 0.78 12.28
C VAL A 123 -0.27 1.50 12.23
N ALA A 124 -1.34 0.76 12.44
CA ALA A 124 -2.69 1.30 12.54
C ALA A 124 -3.40 0.78 13.79
N LEU A 125 -4.52 1.40 14.12
CA LEU A 125 -5.49 0.89 15.09
C LEU A 125 -6.72 0.43 14.32
N GLU A 126 -7.33 -0.66 14.75
CA GLU A 126 -8.57 -1.20 14.18
C GLU A 126 -9.57 -1.50 15.28
N ASP A 127 -10.86 -1.26 15.04
CA ASP A 127 -11.92 -1.66 15.98
C ASP A 127 -12.61 -2.97 15.54
N ASP A 128 -13.61 -3.39 16.32
CA ASP A 128 -14.47 -4.54 16.03
C ASP A 128 -15.35 -4.36 14.78
N GLN A 129 -15.49 -3.13 14.30
CA GLN A 129 -16.23 -2.79 13.08
C GLN A 129 -15.32 -2.70 11.84
N GLY A 130 -14.01 -2.96 11.98
CA GLY A 130 -13.03 -2.86 10.90
C GLY A 130 -12.69 -1.43 10.49
N ARG A 131 -13.08 -0.42 11.28
CA ARG A 131 -12.64 0.96 11.07
C ARG A 131 -11.17 1.07 11.46
N ARG A 132 -10.38 1.74 10.61
CA ARG A 132 -8.93 1.84 10.77
C ARG A 132 -8.48 3.28 10.95
N TRP A 133 -7.62 3.53 11.94
CA TRP A 133 -6.98 4.81 12.20
C TRP A 133 -5.49 4.74 11.93
N SER A 134 -5.00 5.63 11.08
CA SER A 134 -3.56 5.77 10.81
C SER A 134 -2.86 6.53 11.93
N GLY A 135 -1.59 6.19 12.16
CA GLY A 135 -0.74 6.92 13.10
C GLY A 135 -0.64 8.40 12.74
N GLY A 136 -0.79 9.25 13.74
CA GLY A 136 -0.68 10.70 13.66
C GLY A 136 -0.08 11.22 14.95
N GLY A 137 1.06 11.89 14.86
CA GLY A 137 1.72 12.46 16.03
C GLY A 137 0.84 13.55 16.65
N PHE A 138 0.60 13.48 17.97
CA PHE A 138 -0.14 14.51 18.70
C PHE A 138 0.77 15.59 19.31
N GLY A 139 2.06 15.60 18.98
CA GLY A 139 3.03 16.64 19.39
C GLY A 139 3.45 16.60 20.86
N GLY A 140 3.01 15.59 21.61
CA GLY A 140 3.43 15.37 22.99
C GLY A 140 4.84 14.79 23.12
N PRO A 141 5.44 14.84 24.32
CA PRO A 141 6.71 14.18 24.57
C PRO A 141 6.60 12.68 24.26
N ARG A 142 7.57 12.16 23.51
CA ARG A 142 7.74 10.71 23.37
C ARG A 142 7.99 10.13 24.75
N SER A 143 7.37 8.99 25.04
CA SER A 143 7.31 8.49 26.41
C SER A 143 8.66 8.04 26.96
N THR A 144 9.62 7.74 26.08
CA THR A 144 10.87 7.08 26.49
C THR A 144 12.00 7.41 25.51
N GLU A 145 13.16 7.71 26.08
CA GLU A 145 14.43 7.79 25.35
C GLU A 145 14.72 6.45 24.65
N GLY A 146 15.12 6.49 23.38
CA GLY A 146 15.36 5.29 22.57
C GLY A 146 14.12 4.68 21.89
N THR A 147 12.96 5.33 21.92
CA THR A 147 11.80 4.95 21.09
C THR A 147 11.87 5.57 19.71
N MET A 148 11.34 4.87 18.71
CA MET A 148 11.26 5.37 17.34
C MET A 148 9.93 4.97 16.67
N THR A 149 9.55 5.65 15.60
CA THR A 149 8.37 5.23 14.81
C THR A 149 8.76 4.08 13.89
N CYS A 150 7.77 3.32 13.40
CA CYS A 150 8.09 2.20 12.51
C CYS A 150 8.83 2.64 11.23
N GLY A 151 8.43 3.78 10.64
CA GLY A 151 9.15 4.34 9.50
C GLY A 151 10.56 4.82 9.82
N ALA A 152 10.84 5.25 11.06
CA ALA A 152 12.20 5.62 11.46
C ALA A 152 13.12 4.40 11.61
N ALA A 153 12.56 3.23 11.93
CA ALA A 153 13.32 1.98 12.05
C ALA A 153 13.96 1.54 10.73
N THR A 154 13.41 1.97 9.58
CA THR A 154 13.89 1.58 8.24
C THR A 154 14.95 2.51 7.67
N LEU A 155 15.31 3.59 8.38
CA LEU A 155 16.28 4.58 7.89
C LEU A 155 17.72 4.05 7.86
N GLU A 156 18.01 3.03 8.66
CA GLU A 156 19.33 2.43 8.76
C GLU A 156 19.19 0.91 8.85
N PRO A 157 20.14 0.14 8.27
CA PRO A 157 20.20 -1.30 8.48
C PRO A 157 20.37 -1.64 9.97
N ARG A 158 19.74 -2.72 10.42
CA ARG A 158 19.87 -3.24 11.78
C ARG A 158 20.42 -4.67 11.75
N ALA A 159 21.32 -4.96 12.68
CA ALA A 159 21.89 -6.29 12.82
C ALA A 159 20.90 -7.26 13.49
N PRO A 160 20.92 -8.55 13.15
CA PRO A 160 20.23 -9.57 13.93
C PRO A 160 20.58 -9.51 15.42
N GLY A 161 19.58 -9.68 16.27
CA GLY A 161 19.67 -9.52 17.72
C GLY A 161 19.40 -8.10 18.23
N THR A 162 19.31 -7.10 17.33
CA THR A 162 18.95 -5.72 17.74
C THR A 162 17.53 -5.69 18.29
N VAL A 163 17.35 -5.08 19.46
CA VAL A 163 16.03 -4.83 20.05
C VAL A 163 15.64 -3.39 19.77
N LEU A 164 14.50 -3.20 19.11
CA LEU A 164 13.91 -1.91 18.80
C LEU A 164 12.65 -1.71 19.65
N ARG A 165 12.41 -0.46 20.04
CA ARG A 165 11.15 -0.03 20.66
C ARG A 165 10.41 0.87 19.69
N ILE A 166 9.33 0.35 19.13
CA ILE A 166 8.50 1.07 18.17
C ILE A 166 7.35 1.72 18.92
N GLU A 167 7.24 3.04 18.85
CA GLU A 167 6.15 3.82 19.44
C GLU A 167 5.37 4.52 18.32
N GLN A 168 4.05 4.36 18.34
CA GLN A 168 3.16 5.05 17.41
C GLN A 168 2.00 5.70 18.17
N ASP A 169 1.76 6.95 17.81
CA ASP A 169 0.73 7.81 18.39
C ASP A 169 -0.49 7.89 17.46
N PHE A 170 -1.68 7.93 18.06
CA PHE A 170 -2.96 7.93 17.38
C PHE A 170 -3.95 8.88 18.05
N THR A 171 -4.96 9.27 17.28
CA THR A 171 -6.17 9.92 17.78
C THR A 171 -7.36 9.10 17.30
N VAL A 172 -8.19 8.65 18.24
CA VAL A 172 -9.39 7.86 17.94
C VAL A 172 -10.63 8.48 18.61
N PRO A 173 -11.85 8.20 18.13
CA PRO A 173 -13.07 8.60 18.82
C PRO A 173 -13.15 8.07 20.25
N HIS A 174 -13.82 8.83 21.15
CA HIS A 174 -13.89 8.49 22.57
C HIS A 174 -14.56 7.15 22.87
N ASP A 175 -15.54 6.77 22.05
CA ASP A 175 -16.32 5.53 22.18
C ASP A 175 -15.51 4.25 21.91
N VAL A 176 -14.38 4.37 21.19
CA VAL A 176 -13.55 3.22 20.80
C VAL A 176 -12.17 3.17 21.46
N ALA A 177 -11.76 4.21 22.17
CA ALA A 177 -10.38 4.33 22.66
C ALA A 177 -9.87 3.13 23.49
N GLY A 178 -10.75 2.42 24.19
CA GLY A 178 -10.41 1.23 24.97
C GLY A 178 -10.66 -0.12 24.27
N LYS A 179 -11.03 -0.12 22.99
CA LYS A 179 -11.44 -1.31 22.22
C LYS A 179 -10.68 -1.48 20.92
N VAL A 180 -9.68 -0.64 20.68
CA VAL A 180 -8.89 -0.65 19.46
C VAL A 180 -7.73 -1.61 19.59
N GLU A 181 -7.51 -2.40 18.54
CA GLU A 181 -6.46 -3.38 18.42
C GLU A 181 -5.37 -2.85 17.47
N PRO A 182 -4.09 -2.90 17.88
CA PRO A 182 -3.02 -2.48 16.99
C PRO A 182 -2.78 -3.47 15.85
N THR A 183 -2.53 -2.92 14.66
CA THR A 183 -2.12 -3.69 13.49
C THR A 183 -0.78 -3.20 12.95
N VAL A 184 -0.02 -4.11 12.34
CA VAL A 184 1.27 -3.83 11.73
C VAL A 184 1.32 -4.43 10.33
N SER A 185 1.65 -3.62 9.34
CA SER A 185 1.84 -4.06 7.95
C SER A 185 3.09 -3.46 7.35
N MET A 186 3.71 -4.16 6.40
CA MET A 186 4.86 -3.67 5.64
C MET A 186 5.06 -4.48 4.37
N ASP A 187 5.83 -3.95 3.43
CA ASP A 187 5.98 -4.51 2.08
C ASP A 187 6.48 -5.96 2.07
N GLY A 188 7.40 -6.33 2.96
CA GLY A 188 7.98 -7.68 3.01
C GLY A 188 7.01 -8.80 3.41
N GLU A 189 5.82 -8.46 3.92
CA GLU A 189 4.84 -9.45 4.37
C GLU A 189 3.45 -9.26 3.76
N ARG A 190 3.18 -8.11 3.13
CA ARG A 190 1.93 -7.90 2.41
C ARG A 190 1.76 -9.01 1.34
N PRO A 191 0.53 -9.49 1.11
CA PRO A 191 -0.74 -8.96 1.61
C PRO A 191 -1.14 -9.34 3.04
N ARG A 192 -0.26 -10.00 3.82
CA ARG A 192 -0.51 -10.30 5.23
C ARG A 192 -0.23 -9.09 6.13
N TYR A 193 -0.91 -9.02 7.26
CA TYR A 193 -0.68 -8.02 8.31
C TYR A 193 -0.86 -8.65 9.69
N LEU A 194 -0.13 -8.16 10.70
CA LEU A 194 -0.33 -8.57 12.09
C LEU A 194 -1.50 -7.80 12.70
N ARG A 195 -2.30 -8.49 13.50
CA ARG A 195 -3.31 -7.90 14.39
C ARG A 195 -3.07 -8.41 15.81
N PHE A 196 -2.88 -7.51 16.75
CA PHE A 196 -2.66 -7.86 18.15
C PHE A 196 -3.98 -7.76 18.91
N HIS A 197 -4.48 -8.91 19.36
CA HIS A 197 -5.68 -8.96 20.17
C HIS A 197 -5.36 -8.58 21.61
N LEU A 198 -6.21 -7.74 22.17
CA LEU A 198 -6.13 -7.37 23.58
C LEU A 198 -6.97 -8.36 24.38
N ASP A 199 -6.47 -8.81 25.54
CA ASP A 199 -7.30 -9.57 26.46
C ASP A 199 -8.47 -8.66 26.86
N SER A 200 -9.69 -9.11 26.56
CA SER A 200 -10.92 -8.46 27.00
C SER A 200 -10.89 -8.34 28.53
N MET A 201 -10.63 -7.13 29.03
CA MET A 201 -10.87 -6.76 30.43
C MET A 201 -12.36 -6.75 30.74
#